data_AF-A0A521ZK46-F1
#
_entry.id   AF-A0A521ZK46-F1
#
_cell.length_a   1.000
_cell.length_b   1.000
_cell.length_c   1.000
_cell.angle_alpha   90.00
_cell.angle_beta   90.00
_cell.angle_gamma   90.00
#
_symmetry.space_group_name_H-M   'P 1'
#
loop_
_entity.id
_entity.type
_entity.pdbx_description
1 polymer ?
#
loop_
_entity_poly.entity_id
_entity_poly.type
_entity_poly.pdbx_seq_one_letter_code
_entity_poly.pdbx_strand_id
1 'polypeptide(L)'
;MKSNDKIDIPTDCRPCSEISFYTDVDTPPELPLEVRTTWSRIMDERIQRGDIELITTNGLAVFVVINSYVNLNTGIAVVSQDHLAKLTGLSRSTVVRALNRLTTHGWIADPDWGNPVKPRTRRYVVIERLLVRSARSGEVMGQVVWQNVPRLQKIMDTSLKNFCQSGDLPVAIKYSRHLRVTEQEESYEVSFRHLSGSPR
;
A
#
# COMPACT_ATOMS: atom_id res chain seq x y z
N MET A 1 50.04 5.88 -18.31
CA MET A 1 49.38 5.13 -17.22
C MET A 1 48.46 6.09 -16.49
N LYS A 2 47.14 5.88 -16.55
CA LYS A 2 46.14 6.72 -15.88
C LYS A 2 46.05 6.30 -14.41
N SER A 3 46.12 7.28 -13.51
CA SER A 3 45.90 7.13 -12.07
C SER A 3 44.53 6.50 -11.83
N ASN A 4 44.50 5.44 -11.02
CA ASN A 4 43.29 4.84 -10.50
C ASN A 4 42.91 5.63 -9.24
N ASP A 5 42.13 6.69 -9.40
CA ASP A 5 41.53 7.37 -8.26
C ASP A 5 40.44 6.45 -7.70
N LYS A 6 40.79 5.71 -6.65
CA LYS A 6 39.81 5.04 -5.81
C LYS A 6 39.00 6.13 -5.12
N ILE A 7 37.71 6.20 -5.43
CA ILE A 7 36.76 7.00 -4.68
C ILE A 7 36.65 6.33 -3.30
N ASP A 8 37.26 6.94 -2.29
CA ASP A 8 37.03 6.59 -0.89
C ASP A 8 35.59 6.97 -0.54
N ILE A 9 34.71 5.97 -0.48
CA ILE A 9 33.35 6.13 0.04
C ILE A 9 33.48 6.29 1.55
N PRO A 10 32.99 7.39 2.16
CA PRO A 10 33.09 7.58 3.60
C PRO A 10 32.40 6.43 4.36
N THR A 11 33.17 5.74 5.22
CA THR A 11 32.75 4.56 5.99
C THR A 11 31.72 4.87 7.11
N ASP A 12 31.27 6.11 7.24
CA ASP A 12 30.46 6.58 8.39
C ASP A 12 28.99 6.88 8.07
N CYS A 13 28.45 6.35 6.98
CA CYS A 13 27.00 6.32 6.77
C CYS A 13 26.34 5.20 7.60
N ARG A 14 26.51 5.20 8.92
CA ARG A 14 25.62 4.43 9.79
C ARG A 14 24.26 5.12 9.78
N PRO A 15 23.13 4.40 9.61
CA PRO A 15 21.82 5.00 9.77
C PRO A 15 21.66 5.45 11.23
N CYS A 16 21.89 6.74 11.49
CA CYS A 16 21.57 7.36 12.76
C CYS A 16 20.08 7.73 12.75
N SER A 17 19.35 7.32 13.79
CA SER A 17 17.99 7.79 14.03
C SER A 17 18.07 8.96 15.00
N GLU A 18 17.54 10.11 14.59
CA GLU A 18 17.47 11.31 15.43
C GLU A 18 15.99 11.65 15.68
N ILE A 19 15.67 12.04 16.92
CA ILE A 19 14.38 12.62 17.27
C ILE A 19 14.68 13.97 17.89
N SER A 20 14.27 15.04 17.21
CA SER A 20 14.42 16.41 17.70
C SER A 20 13.06 16.91 18.19
N PHE A 21 13.03 17.54 19.37
CA PHE A 21 11.83 18.16 19.92
C PHE A 21 11.93 19.68 19.79
N TYR A 22 10.86 20.31 19.33
CA TYR A 22 10.75 21.77 19.28
C TYR A 22 9.85 22.21 20.43
N THR A 23 10.44 22.79 21.47
CA THR A 23 9.76 23.27 22.67
C THR A 23 10.43 24.57 23.13
N ASP A 24 9.63 25.52 23.62
CA ASP A 24 10.13 26.76 24.24
C ASP A 24 10.57 26.56 25.70
N VAL A 25 10.48 25.32 26.18
CA VAL A 25 10.75 24.91 27.57
C VAL A 25 11.83 23.84 27.57
N ASP A 26 12.80 23.93 28.48
CA ASP A 26 13.93 23.00 28.65
C ASP A 26 13.55 21.57 29.11
N THR A 27 12.27 21.22 29.07
CA THR A 27 11.77 19.89 29.44
C THR A 27 11.23 19.14 28.22
N PRO A 28 11.50 17.83 28.10
CA PRO A 28 10.91 17.00 27.06
C PRO A 28 9.38 17.09 27.06
N PRO A 29 8.72 16.94 25.89
CA PRO A 29 7.27 17.01 25.82
C PRO A 29 6.61 15.85 26.59
N GLU A 30 5.43 16.10 27.13
CA GLU A 30 4.66 15.09 27.86
C GLU A 30 4.24 13.94 26.93
N LEU A 31 4.29 12.72 27.47
CA LEU A 31 3.93 11.48 26.77
C LEU A 31 2.46 11.10 27.05
N PRO A 32 1.75 10.44 26.11
CA PRO A 32 2.25 9.90 24.84
C PRO A 32 2.23 10.91 23.68
N LEU A 33 3.28 10.87 22.84
CA LEU A 33 3.34 11.62 21.58
C LEU A 33 2.67 10.86 20.44
N GLU A 34 1.96 11.57 19.56
CA GLU A 34 1.44 11.02 18.30
C GLU A 34 2.43 11.30 17.15
N VAL A 35 3.12 10.25 16.69
CA VAL A 35 3.97 10.33 15.49
C VAL A 35 3.20 9.81 14.28
N ARG A 36 3.14 10.61 13.22
CA ARG A 36 2.61 10.17 11.92
C ARG A 36 3.73 9.64 11.06
N THR A 37 3.69 8.36 10.71
CA THR A 37 4.56 7.79 9.69
C THR A 37 4.17 8.33 8.32
N THR A 38 5.05 9.10 7.70
CA THR A 38 4.82 9.79 6.40
C THR A 38 5.31 8.98 5.19
N TRP A 39 5.86 7.79 5.39
CA TRP A 39 6.43 7.00 4.29
C TRP A 39 5.32 6.30 3.53
N SER A 40 4.95 6.88 2.39
CA SER A 40 4.09 6.26 1.40
C SER A 40 4.94 5.40 0.47
N ARG A 41 4.90 4.06 0.64
CA ARG A 41 5.51 3.16 -0.36
C ARG A 41 4.75 3.31 -1.67
N ILE A 42 5.46 3.60 -2.75
CA ILE A 42 4.96 3.36 -4.10
C ILE A 42 5.46 1.97 -4.47
N MET A 43 4.55 1.07 -4.86
CA MET A 43 4.87 -0.34 -5.05
C MET A 43 5.77 -0.53 -6.27
N ASP A 44 7.00 -0.98 -6.02
CA ASP A 44 8.04 -1.26 -7.02
C ASP A 44 7.53 -2.15 -8.17
N GLU A 45 6.81 -3.24 -7.86
CA GLU A 45 6.30 -4.16 -8.89
C GLU A 45 5.31 -3.50 -9.87
N ARG A 46 4.45 -2.59 -9.40
CA ARG A 46 3.51 -1.88 -10.29
C ARG A 46 4.26 -0.95 -11.23
N ILE A 47 5.30 -0.29 -10.73
CA ILE A 47 6.15 0.58 -11.54
C ILE A 47 6.92 -0.25 -12.58
N GLN A 48 7.56 -1.34 -12.16
CA GLN A 48 8.34 -2.22 -13.05
C GLN A 48 7.49 -2.85 -14.16
N ARG A 49 6.18 -3.05 -13.92
CA ARG A 49 5.23 -3.53 -14.94
C ARG A 49 4.79 -2.47 -15.94
N GLY A 50 5.12 -1.20 -15.71
CA GLY A 50 4.62 -0.09 -16.52
C GLY A 50 3.19 0.34 -16.19
N ASP A 51 2.64 -0.04 -15.02
CA ASP A 51 1.26 0.33 -14.65
C ASP A 51 1.05 1.85 -14.57
N ILE A 52 2.14 2.64 -14.47
CA ILE A 52 2.11 4.11 -14.58
C ILE A 52 1.49 4.55 -15.92
N GLU A 53 1.72 3.82 -17.02
CA GLU A 53 1.13 4.14 -18.31
C GLU A 53 -0.41 4.08 -18.27
N LEU A 54 -0.95 3.10 -17.55
CA LEU A 54 -2.40 2.88 -17.41
C LEU A 54 -3.06 4.06 -16.66
N ILE A 55 -2.45 4.46 -15.54
CA ILE A 55 -3.00 5.53 -14.69
C ILE A 55 -2.59 6.93 -15.14
N THR A 56 -1.53 7.05 -15.94
CA THR A 56 -0.84 8.29 -16.35
C THR A 56 -0.20 9.06 -15.20
N THR A 57 0.64 10.04 -15.53
CA THR A 57 1.26 10.96 -14.56
C THR A 57 0.24 11.71 -13.71
N ASN A 58 -0.91 12.07 -14.30
CA ASN A 58 -2.01 12.70 -13.56
C ASN A 58 -2.63 11.74 -12.53
N GLY A 59 -2.79 10.47 -12.90
CA GLY A 59 -3.23 9.43 -11.96
C GLY A 59 -2.25 9.24 -10.83
N LEU A 60 -0.94 9.21 -11.14
CA LEU A 60 0.10 9.09 -10.13
C LEU A 60 0.09 10.29 -9.16
N ALA A 61 -0.04 11.52 -9.65
CA ALA A 61 -0.13 12.71 -8.81
C ALA A 61 -1.33 12.64 -7.85
N VAL A 62 -2.51 12.28 -8.37
CA VAL A 62 -3.72 12.10 -7.54
C VAL A 62 -3.54 10.97 -6.53
N PHE A 63 -2.92 9.85 -6.93
CA PHE A 63 -2.66 8.72 -6.06
C PHE A 63 -1.75 9.10 -4.89
N VAL A 64 -0.65 9.84 -5.14
CA VAL A 64 0.28 10.29 -4.09
C VAL A 64 -0.46 11.14 -3.05
N VAL A 65 -1.31 12.05 -3.49
CA VAL A 65 -2.12 12.87 -2.56
C VAL A 65 -3.13 12.01 -1.80
N ILE A 66 -3.79 11.03 -2.43
CA ILE A 66 -4.68 10.12 -1.69
C ILE A 66 -3.89 9.34 -0.64
N ASN A 67 -2.73 8.79 -1.01
CA ASN A 67 -1.92 7.96 -0.14
C ASN A 67 -1.43 8.72 1.10
N SER A 68 -1.12 10.02 0.96
CA SER A 68 -0.72 10.86 2.10
C SER A 68 -1.87 11.18 3.08
N TYR A 69 -3.12 10.98 2.68
CA TYR A 69 -4.31 11.17 3.52
C TYR A 69 -4.85 9.87 4.11
N VAL A 70 -4.19 8.73 3.86
CA VAL A 70 -4.59 7.43 4.41
C VAL A 70 -4.46 7.44 5.92
N ASN A 71 -5.56 7.16 6.63
CA ASN A 71 -5.54 6.98 8.07
C ASN A 71 -4.78 5.70 8.45
N LEU A 72 -3.83 5.82 9.39
CA LEU A 72 -2.93 4.73 9.77
C LEU A 72 -3.65 3.49 10.34
N ASN A 73 -4.81 3.69 10.98
CA ASN A 73 -5.56 2.62 11.65
C ASN A 73 -6.65 2.02 10.75
N THR A 74 -7.27 2.82 9.88
CA THR A 74 -8.40 2.35 9.05
C THR A 74 -8.03 2.08 7.59
N GLY A 75 -6.91 2.62 7.10
CA GLY A 75 -6.54 2.52 5.68
C GLY A 75 -7.41 3.39 4.75
N ILE A 76 -8.29 4.22 5.30
CA ILE A 76 -9.20 5.07 4.53
C ILE A 76 -8.62 6.48 4.42
N ALA A 77 -8.51 6.98 3.20
CA ALA A 77 -8.26 8.37 2.89
C ALA A 77 -9.56 9.13 2.69
N VAL A 78 -9.73 10.26 3.39
CA VAL A 78 -10.92 11.10 3.32
C VAL A 78 -10.54 12.44 2.72
N VAL A 79 -10.84 12.65 1.44
CA VAL A 79 -10.43 13.86 0.70
C VAL A 79 -11.43 14.20 -0.40
N SER A 80 -11.69 15.50 -0.60
CA SER A 80 -12.60 15.98 -1.66
C SER A 80 -11.88 16.12 -2.99
N GLN A 81 -12.63 16.04 -4.09
CA GLN A 81 -12.08 16.25 -5.43
C GLN A 81 -11.51 17.66 -5.63
N ASP A 82 -12.12 18.66 -5.00
CA ASP A 82 -11.63 20.05 -5.05
C ASP A 82 -10.29 20.19 -4.33
N HIS A 83 -10.11 19.48 -3.20
CA HIS A 83 -8.85 19.47 -2.46
C HIS A 83 -7.76 18.72 -3.24
N LEU A 84 -8.11 17.59 -3.88
CA LEU A 84 -7.20 16.89 -4.80
C LEU A 84 -6.77 17.80 -5.95
N ALA A 85 -7.71 18.52 -6.58
CA ALA A 85 -7.42 19.47 -7.66
C ALA A 85 -6.44 20.55 -7.19
N LYS A 86 -6.68 21.13 -6.02
CA LYS A 86 -5.80 22.14 -5.41
C LYS A 86 -4.39 21.61 -5.18
N LEU A 87 -4.24 20.44 -4.56
CA LEU A 87 -2.93 19.90 -4.19
C LEU A 87 -2.14 19.35 -5.39
N THR A 88 -2.83 18.85 -6.41
CA THR A 88 -2.18 18.32 -7.62
C THR A 88 -1.96 19.37 -8.71
N GLY A 89 -2.57 20.56 -8.58
CA GLY A 89 -2.59 21.57 -9.64
C GLY A 89 -3.42 21.19 -10.87
N LEU A 90 -4.22 20.12 -10.77
CA LEU A 90 -5.04 19.63 -11.88
C LEU A 90 -6.44 20.25 -11.86
N SER A 91 -7.07 20.35 -13.04
CA SER A 91 -8.49 20.70 -13.11
C SER A 91 -9.36 19.60 -12.50
N ARG A 92 -10.53 19.98 -11.98
CA ARG A 92 -11.47 19.02 -11.39
C ARG A 92 -11.86 17.89 -12.35
N SER A 93 -12.06 18.19 -13.63
CA SER A 93 -12.34 17.17 -14.65
C SER A 93 -11.20 16.17 -14.83
N THR A 94 -9.95 16.64 -14.76
CA THR A 94 -8.76 15.77 -14.85
C THR A 94 -8.65 14.90 -13.60
N VAL A 95 -8.92 15.44 -12.41
CA VAL A 95 -8.99 14.65 -11.17
C VAL A 95 -10.04 13.55 -11.28
N VAL A 96 -11.25 13.84 -11.78
CA VAL A 96 -12.29 12.81 -11.95
C VAL A 96 -11.84 11.70 -12.90
N ARG A 97 -11.21 12.05 -14.04
CA ARG A 97 -10.67 11.04 -14.98
C ARG A 97 -9.56 10.21 -14.35
N ALA A 98 -8.66 10.85 -13.59
CA ALA A 98 -7.58 10.19 -12.88
C ALA A 98 -8.11 9.21 -11.82
N LEU A 99 -9.10 9.64 -11.02
CA LEU A 99 -9.79 8.78 -10.05
C LEU A 99 -10.41 7.56 -10.73
N ASN A 100 -11.13 7.75 -11.85
CA ASN A 100 -11.72 6.63 -12.59
C ASN A 100 -10.67 5.64 -13.08
N ARG A 101 -9.51 6.11 -13.59
CA ARG A 101 -8.41 5.23 -14.00
C ARG A 101 -7.81 4.48 -12.81
N LEU A 102 -7.55 5.17 -11.70
CA LEU A 102 -7.03 4.55 -10.48
C LEU A 102 -7.97 3.46 -9.96
N THR A 103 -9.29 3.69 -9.99
CA THR A 103 -10.29 2.68 -9.61
C THR A 103 -10.34 1.53 -10.60
N THR A 104 -10.39 1.82 -11.90
CA THR A 104 -10.45 0.82 -12.98
C THR A 104 -9.25 -0.12 -12.95
N HIS A 105 -8.05 0.41 -12.71
CA HIS A 105 -6.82 -0.37 -12.63
C HIS A 105 -6.48 -0.86 -11.21
N GLY A 106 -7.43 -0.73 -10.27
CA GLY A 106 -7.32 -1.30 -8.92
C GLY A 106 -6.15 -0.73 -8.11
N TRP A 107 -5.82 0.55 -8.28
CA TRP A 107 -4.90 1.28 -7.41
C TRP A 107 -5.61 1.81 -6.16
N ILE A 108 -6.87 2.17 -6.31
CA ILE A 108 -7.75 2.58 -5.20
C ILE A 108 -9.11 1.90 -5.35
N ALA A 109 -9.83 1.75 -4.24
CA ALA A 109 -11.26 1.47 -4.21
C ALA A 109 -12.02 2.68 -3.65
N ASP A 110 -13.25 2.84 -4.10
CA ASP A 110 -14.19 3.85 -3.62
C ASP A 110 -15.33 3.11 -2.89
N PRO A 111 -15.35 3.08 -1.55
CA PRO A 111 -16.39 2.39 -0.78
C PRO A 111 -17.80 2.93 -1.05
N ASP A 112 -17.89 4.16 -1.55
CA ASP A 112 -19.14 4.85 -1.88
C ASP A 112 -19.46 4.73 -3.38
N TRP A 113 -18.78 3.83 -4.10
CA TRP A 113 -19.04 3.57 -5.52
C TRP A 113 -20.48 3.09 -5.73
N GLY A 114 -21.16 3.68 -6.72
CA GLY A 114 -22.56 3.38 -7.02
C GLY A 114 -23.58 4.10 -6.13
N ASN A 115 -23.16 4.85 -5.10
CA ASN A 115 -24.08 5.68 -4.35
C ASN A 115 -24.66 6.80 -5.24
N PRO A 116 -26.01 6.90 -5.39
CA PRO A 116 -26.63 7.94 -6.21
C PRO A 116 -26.32 9.36 -5.70
N VAL A 117 -26.06 9.50 -4.41
CA VAL A 117 -25.64 10.76 -3.80
C VAL A 117 -24.13 10.72 -3.62
N LYS A 118 -23.40 11.47 -4.46
CA LYS A 118 -21.94 11.62 -4.29
C LYS A 118 -21.64 12.71 -3.27
N PRO A 119 -21.13 12.36 -2.07
CA PRO A 119 -20.76 13.36 -1.07
C PRO A 119 -19.61 14.24 -1.59
N ARG A 120 -19.55 15.48 -1.07
CA ARG A 120 -18.50 16.45 -1.45
C ARG A 120 -17.11 15.96 -1.08
N THR A 121 -17.01 15.29 0.06
CA THR A 121 -15.82 14.57 0.52
C THR A 121 -16.03 13.10 0.26
N ARG A 122 -15.04 12.44 -0.35
CA ARG A 122 -15.12 11.02 -0.70
C ARG A 122 -14.13 10.22 0.12
N ARG A 123 -14.42 8.93 0.26
CA ARG A 123 -13.54 7.96 0.91
C ARG A 123 -12.83 7.15 -0.17
N TYR A 124 -11.53 6.95 0.02
CA TYR A 124 -10.73 6.12 -0.88
C TYR A 124 -9.96 5.12 -0.04
N VAL A 125 -9.85 3.90 -0.54
CA VAL A 125 -9.03 2.83 0.05
C VAL A 125 -7.90 2.56 -0.92
N VAL A 126 -6.65 2.69 -0.48
CA VAL A 126 -5.49 2.35 -1.31
C VAL A 126 -5.36 0.82 -1.35
N ILE A 127 -5.17 0.28 -2.55
CA ILE A 127 -5.12 -1.17 -2.77
C ILE A 127 -3.69 -1.59 -3.09
N GLU A 128 -3.11 -2.37 -2.18
CA GLU A 128 -1.83 -3.02 -2.40
C GLU A 128 -2.04 -4.31 -3.18
N ARG A 129 -1.18 -4.53 -4.17
CA ARG A 129 -1.14 -5.74 -4.97
C ARG A 129 0.30 -6.19 -5.15
N LEU A 130 0.59 -7.41 -4.74
CA LEU A 130 1.87 -8.07 -5.00
C LEU A 130 1.65 -9.31 -5.86
N LEU A 131 2.62 -9.60 -6.71
CA LEU A 131 2.68 -10.85 -7.44
C LEU A 131 3.37 -11.91 -6.58
N VAL A 132 2.78 -13.10 -6.55
CA VAL A 132 3.41 -14.27 -5.95
C VAL A 132 4.18 -14.99 -7.04
N ARG A 133 5.48 -15.19 -6.82
CA ARG A 133 6.38 -15.84 -7.79
C ARG A 133 6.93 -17.13 -7.23
N SER A 134 7.11 -18.12 -8.11
CA SER A 134 7.83 -19.35 -7.79
C SER A 134 9.28 -19.03 -7.47
N ALA A 135 9.76 -19.41 -6.29
CA ALA A 135 11.16 -19.22 -5.93
C ALA A 135 12.13 -20.00 -6.84
N ARG A 136 11.65 -21.08 -7.48
CA ARG A 136 12.45 -21.94 -8.35
C ARG A 136 12.49 -21.44 -9.80
N SER A 137 11.35 -21.03 -10.36
CA SER A 137 11.24 -20.65 -11.77
C SER A 137 11.14 -19.14 -12.00
N GLY A 138 10.88 -18.34 -10.96
CA GLY A 138 10.61 -16.90 -11.08
C GLY A 138 9.25 -16.56 -11.70
N GLU A 139 8.52 -17.56 -12.18
CA GLU A 139 7.22 -17.41 -12.82
C GLU A 139 6.17 -16.92 -11.84
N VAL A 140 5.25 -16.09 -12.33
CA VAL A 140 4.11 -15.59 -11.56
C VAL A 140 3.11 -16.72 -11.37
N MET A 141 2.87 -17.08 -10.10
CA MET A 141 1.95 -18.14 -9.68
C MET A 141 0.60 -17.59 -9.19
N GLY A 142 0.55 -16.30 -8.86
CA GLY A 142 -0.67 -15.65 -8.37
C GLY A 142 -0.46 -14.20 -7.99
N GLN A 143 -1.43 -13.62 -7.30
CA GLN A 143 -1.35 -12.27 -6.74
C GLN A 143 -1.99 -12.23 -5.35
N VAL A 144 -1.45 -11.38 -4.48
CA VAL A 144 -2.03 -11.01 -3.20
C VAL A 144 -2.54 -9.58 -3.32
N VAL A 145 -3.77 -9.33 -2.88
CA VAL A 145 -4.39 -8.01 -2.88
C VAL A 145 -4.91 -7.70 -1.49
N TRP A 146 -4.59 -6.52 -0.96
CA TRP A 146 -5.09 -6.09 0.36
C TRP A 146 -5.25 -4.57 0.43
N GLN A 147 -5.96 -4.12 1.46
CA GLN A 147 -6.13 -2.70 1.75
C GLN A 147 -4.89 -2.17 2.46
N ASN A 148 -4.36 -1.03 2.02
CA ASN A 148 -3.24 -0.39 2.69
C ASN A 148 -3.70 0.19 4.04
N VAL A 149 -3.53 -0.58 5.11
CA VAL A 149 -3.63 -0.11 6.49
C VAL A 149 -2.20 -0.01 7.04
N PRO A 150 -1.59 1.19 7.07
CA PRO A 150 -0.16 1.34 7.35
C PRO A 150 0.29 0.66 8.65
N ARG A 151 -0.54 0.71 9.70
CA ARG A 151 -0.22 0.09 11.00
C ARG A 151 -0.17 -1.44 10.94
N LEU A 152 -0.91 -2.06 10.04
CA LEU A 152 -0.96 -3.52 9.88
C LEU A 152 0.05 -4.03 8.85
N GLN A 153 0.73 -3.13 8.12
CA GLN A 153 1.57 -3.54 6.99
C GLN A 153 2.72 -4.45 7.39
N LYS A 154 3.42 -4.17 8.50
CA LYS A 154 4.50 -5.05 8.99
C LYS A 154 3.98 -6.43 9.38
N ILE A 155 2.78 -6.50 9.97
CA ILE A 155 2.13 -7.76 10.35
C ILE A 155 1.77 -8.54 9.09
N MET A 156 1.22 -7.88 8.06
CA MET A 156 0.92 -8.48 6.76
C MET A 156 2.18 -8.97 6.05
N ASP A 157 3.24 -8.17 5.99
CA ASP A 157 4.52 -8.55 5.38
C ASP A 157 5.12 -9.80 6.05
N THR A 158 5.14 -9.84 7.39
CA THR A 158 5.60 -11.01 8.15
C THR A 158 4.71 -12.22 7.92
N SER A 159 3.39 -12.03 7.93
CA SER A 159 2.39 -13.06 7.67
C SER A 159 2.56 -13.70 6.29
N LEU A 160 2.76 -12.88 5.26
CA LEU A 160 2.98 -13.35 3.89
C LEU A 160 4.30 -14.10 3.74
N LYS A 161 5.38 -13.60 4.37
CA LYS A 161 6.68 -14.30 4.38
C LYS A 161 6.58 -15.67 5.05
N ASN A 162 5.89 -15.75 6.18
CA ASN A 162 5.65 -17.00 6.87
C ASN A 162 4.83 -17.95 6.00
N PHE A 163 3.74 -17.48 5.39
CA PHE A 163 2.93 -18.28 4.46
C PHE A 163 3.78 -18.85 3.30
N CYS A 164 4.63 -18.03 2.68
CA CYS A 164 5.52 -18.50 1.61
C CYS A 164 6.51 -19.59 2.07
N GLN A 165 6.79 -19.69 3.37
CA GLN A 165 7.69 -20.69 3.95
C GLN A 165 6.97 -21.92 4.50
N SER A 166 5.82 -21.74 5.16
CA SER A 166 5.11 -22.82 5.87
C SER A 166 3.86 -23.32 5.16
N GLY A 167 3.26 -22.53 4.26
CA GLY A 167 1.94 -22.81 3.67
C GLY A 167 0.75 -22.47 4.57
N ASP A 168 0.99 -21.99 5.80
CA ASP A 168 -0.08 -21.62 6.74
C ASP A 168 -0.54 -20.17 6.52
N LEU A 169 -1.86 -19.98 6.35
CA LEU A 169 -2.48 -18.68 6.16
C LEU A 169 -2.92 -18.11 7.52
N PRO A 170 -2.39 -16.95 7.96
CA PRO A 170 -2.65 -16.43 9.30
C PRO A 170 -3.96 -15.64 9.46
N VAL A 171 -4.72 -15.41 8.38
CA VAL A 171 -5.96 -14.61 8.36
C VAL A 171 -6.92 -15.18 7.31
N ALA A 172 -8.22 -14.86 7.39
CA ALA A 172 -9.17 -15.14 6.31
C ALA A 172 -8.74 -14.39 5.04
N ILE A 173 -8.04 -15.08 4.15
CA ILE A 173 -7.64 -14.58 2.83
C ILE A 173 -8.60 -15.17 1.81
N LYS A 174 -9.24 -14.30 1.01
CA LYS A 174 -9.97 -14.74 -0.17
C LYS A 174 -8.95 -15.17 -1.23
N TYR A 175 -8.86 -16.47 -1.45
CA TYR A 175 -8.05 -17.04 -2.52
C TYR A 175 -8.90 -17.19 -3.78
N SER A 176 -8.41 -16.68 -4.90
CA SER A 176 -9.00 -16.86 -6.24
C SER A 176 -7.97 -17.56 -7.13
N ARG A 177 -8.28 -18.77 -7.59
CA ARG A 177 -7.46 -19.49 -8.57
C ARG A 177 -8.03 -19.26 -9.96
N HIS A 178 -7.22 -18.75 -10.87
CA HIS A 178 -7.55 -18.74 -12.30
C HIS A 178 -6.88 -19.95 -12.96
N LEU A 179 -7.64 -21.02 -13.18
CA LEU A 179 -7.16 -22.19 -13.92
C LEU A 179 -7.11 -21.87 -15.42
N ARG A 180 -5.94 -21.96 -16.03
CA ARG A 180 -5.71 -21.61 -17.45
C ARG A 180 -6.39 -22.54 -18.47
N VAL A 181 -7.24 -23.48 -18.03
CA VAL A 181 -7.87 -24.49 -18.90
C VAL A 181 -9.40 -24.38 -18.93
N THR A 182 -10.01 -23.65 -18.00
CA THR A 182 -11.44 -23.32 -18.00
C THR A 182 -11.61 -22.11 -17.07
N GLU A 183 -12.26 -21.04 -17.53
CA GLU A 183 -12.63 -19.88 -16.70
C GLU A 183 -13.57 -20.33 -15.58
N GLN A 184 -13.01 -20.88 -14.51
CA GLN A 184 -13.72 -21.27 -13.33
C GLN A 184 -13.13 -20.48 -12.16
N GLU A 185 -13.87 -19.46 -11.73
CA GLU A 185 -13.52 -18.65 -10.57
C GLU A 185 -14.05 -19.38 -9.33
N GLU A 186 -13.16 -20.04 -8.59
CA GLU A 186 -13.50 -20.64 -7.32
C GLU A 186 -13.07 -19.69 -6.18
N SER A 187 -14.04 -19.20 -5.42
CA SER A 187 -13.83 -18.39 -4.22
C SER A 187 -13.99 -19.27 -2.99
N TYR A 188 -12.92 -19.44 -2.21
CA TYR A 188 -12.96 -20.15 -0.94
C TYR A 188 -12.76 -19.18 0.21
N GLU A 189 -13.65 -19.22 1.20
CA GLU A 189 -13.44 -18.60 2.50
C GLU A 189 -12.87 -19.65 3.44
N VAL A 190 -11.60 -19.53 3.78
CA VAL A 190 -10.93 -20.48 4.67
C VAL A 190 -10.95 -19.89 6.08
N SER A 191 -11.89 -20.33 6.90
CA SER A 191 -11.98 -19.98 8.33
C SER A 191 -11.40 -21.12 9.16
N PHE A 192 -10.23 -20.94 9.76
CA PHE A 192 -9.72 -21.92 10.72
C PHE A 192 -10.21 -21.57 12.13
N ARG A 193 -10.93 -22.51 12.75
CA ARG A 193 -11.18 -22.48 14.20
C ARG A 193 -9.84 -22.69 14.89
N HIS A 194 -9.50 -21.79 15.81
CA HIS A 194 -8.42 -21.99 16.77
C HIS A 194 -8.63 -23.37 17.42
N LEU A 195 -7.79 -24.36 17.11
CA LEU A 195 -7.72 -25.57 17.92
C LEU A 195 -7.07 -25.15 19.23
N SER A 196 -7.90 -24.77 20.20
CA SER A 196 -7.51 -24.65 21.59
C SER A 196 -7.17 -26.06 22.10
N GLY A 197 -5.93 -26.47 21.88
CA GLY A 197 -5.34 -27.62 22.55
C GLY A 197 -5.19 -27.30 24.03
N SER A 198 -6.08 -27.87 24.85
CA SER A 198 -5.96 -27.90 26.31
C SER A 198 -4.76 -28.78 26.68
N PRO A 199 -3.85 -28.33 27.56
CA PRO A 199 -2.76 -29.18 28.03
C PRO A 199 -3.32 -30.21 29.03
N ARG A 200 -3.01 -31.49 28.79
CA ARG A 200 -3.02 -32.54 29.81
C ARG A 200 -1.58 -32.96 30.07
#